data_AF-A0AAW2MVS3-F1
#
_entry.id   AF-A0AAW2MVS3-F1
#
_cell.length_a   1.000
_cell.length_b   1.000
_cell.length_c   1.000
_cell.angle_alpha   90.00
_cell.angle_beta   90.00
_cell.angle_gamma   90.00
#
_symmetry.space_group_name_H-M   'P 1'
#
loop_
_entity.id
_entity.type
_entity.pdbx_description
1 polymer ?
#
loop_
_entity_poly.entity_id
_entity_poly.type
_entity_poly.pdbx_seq_one_letter_code
_entity_poly.pdbx_strand_id
1 'polypeptide(L)'
;MASKLIESHPDLSKRMAFYTNDIMDVSGAALRDYDVVFLAALVGMEIEEKMNVIEHLAKNMAPGAILMLRSAHGARAFLYPVVEPRHLRGFEVLSVLHPTDDVINSVVVARRCPTPVHSVDQGFGPLMLCSKCAEIQSFNPLSQMNLIEELAVEEHLC
;
A
#
# COMPACT_ATOMS: atom_id res chain seq x y z
N MET A 1 -17.72 9.34 -22.70
CA MET A 1 -16.70 8.35 -22.31
C MET A 1 -15.43 9.07 -21.92
N ALA A 2 -14.65 8.51 -21.00
CA ALA A 2 -13.45 9.14 -20.45
C ALA A 2 -12.38 9.48 -21.51
N SER A 3 -12.34 8.73 -22.62
CA SER A 3 -11.48 9.03 -23.78
C SER A 3 -11.62 10.44 -24.34
N LYS A 4 -12.80 11.07 -24.22
CA LYS A 4 -13.02 12.46 -24.64
C LYS A 4 -12.19 13.48 -23.86
N LEU A 5 -11.70 13.13 -22.67
CA LEU A 5 -10.84 14.01 -21.85
C LEU A 5 -9.47 14.27 -22.49
N ILE A 6 -9.00 13.35 -23.34
CA ILE A 6 -7.68 13.43 -23.98
C ILE A 6 -7.75 13.51 -25.50
N GLU A 7 -8.94 13.44 -26.09
CA GLU A 7 -9.16 13.37 -27.54
C GLU A 7 -8.55 14.58 -28.27
N SER A 8 -8.63 15.77 -27.68
CA SER A 8 -8.05 17.00 -28.22
C SER A 8 -6.52 17.10 -28.04
N HIS A 9 -5.88 16.13 -27.39
CA HIS A 9 -4.45 16.13 -27.07
C HIS A 9 -3.72 14.96 -27.76
N PRO A 10 -3.16 15.16 -28.97
CA PRO A 10 -2.60 14.09 -29.80
C PRO A 10 -1.46 13.28 -29.19
N ASP A 11 -0.72 13.86 -28.24
CA ASP A 11 0.33 13.15 -27.51
C ASP A 11 -0.26 12.24 -26.41
N LEU A 12 -1.20 12.77 -25.61
CA LEU A 12 -1.84 12.02 -24.52
C LEU A 12 -2.70 10.88 -25.07
N SER A 13 -3.45 11.11 -26.15
CA SER A 13 -4.32 10.10 -26.76
C SER A 13 -3.56 8.87 -27.26
N LYS A 14 -2.26 8.98 -27.54
CA LYS A 14 -1.40 7.85 -27.94
C LYS A 14 -0.80 7.09 -26.77
N ARG A 15 -0.72 7.72 -25.58
CA ARG A 15 -0.03 7.18 -24.39
C ARG A 15 -0.97 6.79 -23.26
N MET A 16 -2.27 7.08 -23.39
CA MET A 16 -3.25 6.85 -22.34
C MET A 16 -4.47 6.14 -22.91
N ALA A 17 -4.80 5.00 -22.32
CA ALA A 17 -5.98 4.20 -22.65
C ALA A 17 -6.96 4.21 -21.48
N PHE A 18 -8.25 4.12 -21.79
CA PHE A 18 -9.31 4.01 -20.79
C PHE A 18 -10.04 2.69 -20.97
N TYR A 19 -10.17 1.97 -19.87
CA TYR A 19 -10.91 0.72 -19.80
C TYR A 19 -12.07 0.90 -18.82
N THR A 20 -13.26 0.44 -19.18
CA THR A 20 -14.42 0.39 -18.28
C THR A 20 -14.61 -1.05 -17.87
N ASN A 21 -14.08 -1.42 -16.70
CA ASN A 21 -14.17 -2.76 -16.14
C ASN A 21 -14.09 -2.70 -14.61
N ASP A 22 -14.62 -3.72 -13.93
CA ASP A 22 -14.31 -3.92 -12.52
C ASP A 22 -12.87 -4.44 -12.40
N ILE A 23 -12.10 -3.90 -11.46
CA ILE A 23 -10.73 -4.35 -11.21
C ILE A 23 -10.69 -5.83 -10.80
N MET A 24 -11.72 -6.31 -10.12
CA MET A 24 -11.85 -7.72 -9.69
C MET A 24 -11.96 -8.67 -10.89
N ASP A 25 -12.42 -8.19 -12.04
CA ASP A 25 -12.56 -8.96 -13.28
C ASP A 25 -11.33 -8.84 -14.21
N VAL A 26 -10.36 -7.99 -13.88
CA VAL A 26 -9.13 -7.85 -14.68
C VAL A 26 -8.22 -9.03 -14.41
N SER A 27 -7.84 -9.74 -15.47
CA SER A 27 -6.98 -10.92 -15.37
C SER A 27 -5.56 -10.57 -14.95
N GLY A 28 -4.88 -11.53 -14.29
CA GLY A 28 -3.46 -11.41 -13.99
C GLY A 28 -2.55 -11.31 -15.20
N ALA A 29 -2.95 -11.83 -16.37
CA ALA A 29 -2.19 -11.64 -17.59
C ALA A 29 -2.12 -10.14 -17.96
N ALA A 30 -3.24 -9.42 -17.86
CA ALA A 30 -3.26 -7.99 -18.12
C ALA A 30 -2.53 -7.18 -17.03
N LEU A 31 -2.73 -7.52 -15.75
CA LEU A 31 -2.09 -6.79 -14.65
C LEU A 31 -0.57 -6.94 -14.59
N ARG A 32 -0.01 -8.01 -15.18
CA ARG A 32 1.44 -8.26 -15.23
C ARG A 32 2.18 -7.39 -16.24
N ASP A 33 1.48 -6.75 -17.17
CA ASP A 33 2.07 -5.83 -18.15
C ASP A 33 2.37 -4.45 -17.55
N TYR A 34 1.99 -4.21 -16.28
CA TYR A 34 2.17 -2.93 -15.59
C TYR A 34 3.24 -3.02 -14.50
N ASP A 35 4.27 -2.18 -14.63
CA ASP A 35 5.32 -2.03 -13.61
C ASP A 35 4.81 -1.32 -12.34
N VAL A 36 3.80 -0.46 -12.48
CA VAL A 36 3.23 0.34 -11.40
C VAL A 36 1.71 0.39 -11.49
N VAL A 37 1.02 0.15 -10.38
CA VAL A 37 -0.43 0.28 -10.24
C VAL A 37 -0.74 1.38 -9.21
N PHE A 38 -1.54 2.36 -9.60
CA PHE A 38 -2.02 3.44 -8.73
C PHE A 38 -3.47 3.17 -8.31
N LEU A 39 -3.67 2.84 -7.04
CA LEU A 39 -4.98 2.65 -6.46
C LEU A 39 -5.53 3.99 -5.93
N ALA A 40 -6.60 4.47 -6.56
CA ALA A 40 -7.24 5.72 -6.18
C ALA A 40 -7.88 5.64 -4.78
N ALA A 41 -8.12 6.79 -4.16
CA ALA A 41 -8.58 6.87 -2.76
C ALA A 41 -9.97 6.25 -2.54
N LEU A 42 -10.83 6.34 -3.54
CA LEU A 42 -12.24 5.93 -3.47
C LEU A 42 -12.49 4.52 -4.03
N VAL A 43 -11.42 3.75 -4.30
CA VAL A 43 -11.58 2.33 -4.65
C VAL A 43 -11.76 1.54 -3.37
N GLY A 44 -12.85 0.78 -3.28
CA GLY A 44 -13.22 0.09 -2.05
C GLY A 44 -13.60 1.10 -0.97
N MET A 45 -14.83 1.63 -1.04
CA MET A 45 -15.29 2.64 -0.08
C MET A 45 -15.43 2.06 1.33
N GLU A 46 -15.63 0.74 1.43
CA GLU A 46 -15.54 -0.04 2.66
C GLU A 46 -14.17 -0.71 2.81
N ILE A 47 -13.74 -0.92 4.06
CA ILE A 47 -12.42 -1.51 4.32
C ILE A 47 -12.32 -2.92 3.73
N GLU A 48 -13.35 -3.74 3.83
CA GLU A 48 -13.39 -5.11 3.30
C GLU A 48 -13.28 -5.12 1.76
N GLU A 49 -14.01 -4.22 1.10
CA GLU A 49 -13.95 -4.08 -0.37
C GLU A 49 -12.55 -3.66 -0.81
N LYS A 50 -11.94 -2.70 -0.12
CA LYS A 50 -10.57 -2.26 -0.39
C LYS A 50 -9.56 -3.39 -0.16
N MET A 51 -9.76 -4.21 0.87
CA MET A 51 -8.91 -5.36 1.15
C MET A 51 -9.00 -6.41 0.06
N ASN A 52 -10.22 -6.70 -0.44
CA ASN A 52 -10.43 -7.64 -1.53
C ASN A 52 -9.71 -7.19 -2.81
N VAL A 53 -9.75 -5.90 -3.12
CA VAL A 53 -9.00 -5.33 -4.26
C VAL A 53 -7.50 -5.46 -4.06
N ILE A 54 -6.98 -5.13 -2.87
CA ILE A 54 -5.54 -5.26 -2.57
C ILE A 54 -5.11 -6.73 -2.67
N GLU A 55 -5.90 -7.67 -2.19
CA GLU A 55 -5.61 -9.10 -2.30
C GLU A 55 -5.64 -9.58 -3.75
N HIS A 56 -6.60 -9.10 -4.55
CA HIS A 56 -6.65 -9.38 -5.98
C HIS A 56 -5.39 -8.88 -6.70
N LEU A 57 -4.96 -7.65 -6.39
CA LEU A 57 -3.72 -7.08 -6.93
C LEU A 57 -2.48 -7.87 -6.47
N ALA A 58 -2.43 -8.29 -5.22
CA ALA A 58 -1.38 -9.18 -4.73
C ALA A 58 -1.36 -10.49 -5.54
N LYS A 59 -2.49 -11.09 -5.89
CA LYS A 59 -2.46 -12.34 -6.66
C LYS A 59 -2.01 -12.13 -8.11
N ASN A 60 -2.32 -10.97 -8.69
CA ASN A 60 -2.32 -10.79 -10.13
C ASN A 60 -1.23 -9.87 -10.69
N MET A 61 -0.65 -8.95 -9.92
CA MET A 61 0.45 -8.10 -10.36
C MET A 61 1.74 -8.89 -10.61
N ALA A 62 2.63 -8.34 -11.44
CA ALA A 62 3.96 -8.92 -11.65
C ALA A 62 4.81 -8.90 -10.36
N PRO A 63 5.59 -9.96 -10.07
CA PRO A 63 6.66 -9.94 -9.08
C PRO A 63 7.53 -8.66 -9.19
N GLY A 64 7.71 -7.94 -8.09
CA GLY A 64 8.52 -6.73 -8.06
C GLY A 64 7.80 -5.44 -8.53
N ALA A 65 6.61 -5.53 -9.11
CA ALA A 65 5.82 -4.35 -9.50
C ALA A 65 5.42 -3.51 -8.27
N ILE A 66 5.20 -2.21 -8.47
CA ILE A 66 4.89 -1.26 -7.41
C ILE A 66 3.39 -1.02 -7.32
N LEU A 67 2.84 -1.17 -6.13
CA LEU A 67 1.51 -0.67 -5.76
C LEU A 67 1.69 0.66 -5.02
N MET A 68 1.14 1.73 -5.57
CA MET A 68 0.91 2.98 -4.84
C MET A 68 -0.57 3.08 -4.54
N LEU A 69 -0.94 3.33 -3.29
CA LEU A 69 -2.33 3.52 -2.90
C LEU A 69 -2.51 4.75 -2.02
N ARG A 70 -3.69 5.36 -2.15
CA ARG A 70 -4.11 6.47 -1.29
C ARG A 70 -4.79 5.94 -0.02
N SER A 71 -4.37 6.45 1.12
CA SER A 71 -4.81 6.11 2.47
C SER A 71 -5.08 7.39 3.29
N ALA A 72 -5.60 7.25 4.50
CA ALA A 72 -5.91 8.35 5.41
C ALA A 72 -5.12 8.20 6.72
N HIS A 73 -5.00 9.28 7.48
CA HIS A 73 -4.33 9.28 8.78
C HIS A 73 -4.98 10.30 9.73
N GLY A 74 -5.05 9.98 11.02
CA GLY A 74 -5.67 10.82 12.04
C GLY A 74 -7.15 11.11 11.75
N ALA A 75 -7.59 12.34 11.98
CA ALA A 75 -8.98 12.77 11.74
C ALA A 75 -9.42 12.60 10.27
N ARG A 76 -8.49 12.49 9.31
CA ARG A 76 -8.84 12.26 7.90
C ARG A 76 -9.37 10.84 7.65
N ALA A 77 -9.21 9.93 8.60
CA ALA A 77 -9.78 8.58 8.55
C ALA A 77 -11.32 8.59 8.43
N PHE A 78 -12.00 9.69 8.81
CA PHE A 78 -13.43 9.86 8.58
C PHE A 78 -13.81 9.97 7.09
N LEU A 79 -12.86 10.26 6.20
CA LEU A 79 -13.15 10.53 4.79
C LEU A 79 -13.12 9.25 3.93
N TYR A 80 -12.28 8.27 4.27
CA TYR A 80 -12.15 7.01 3.53
C TYR A 80 -11.26 6.00 4.30
N PRO A 81 -11.29 4.70 3.95
CA PRO A 81 -10.64 3.65 4.74
C PRO A 81 -9.12 3.80 4.85
N VAL A 82 -8.63 3.62 6.08
CA VAL A 82 -7.20 3.62 6.42
C VAL A 82 -6.59 2.27 6.03
N VAL A 83 -5.56 2.33 5.20
CA VAL A 83 -4.71 1.18 4.89
C VAL A 83 -3.45 1.24 5.73
N GLU A 84 -3.27 0.22 6.56
CA GLU A 84 -2.10 0.00 7.39
C GLU A 84 -1.21 -1.09 6.78
N PRO A 85 0.08 -1.17 7.15
CA PRO A 85 0.98 -2.21 6.65
C PRO A 85 0.45 -3.64 6.79
N ARG A 86 -0.29 -3.94 7.88
CA ARG A 86 -0.89 -5.28 8.11
C ARG A 86 -1.91 -5.69 7.04
N HIS A 87 -2.49 -4.73 6.34
CA HIS A 87 -3.46 -4.92 5.27
C HIS A 87 -2.81 -5.29 3.92
N LEU A 88 -1.50 -5.09 3.78
CA LEU A 88 -0.77 -5.24 2.51
C LEU A 88 -0.08 -6.60 2.39
N ARG A 89 -0.79 -7.68 2.76
CA ARG A 89 -0.27 -9.05 2.63
C ARG A 89 0.07 -9.34 1.16
N GLY A 90 1.25 -9.91 0.92
CA GLY A 90 1.77 -10.14 -0.43
C GLY A 90 2.55 -8.96 -1.03
N PHE A 91 2.65 -7.85 -0.30
CA PHE A 91 3.51 -6.72 -0.63
C PHE A 91 4.52 -6.43 0.49
N GLU A 92 5.66 -5.88 0.09
CA GLU A 92 6.67 -5.28 0.95
C GLU A 92 6.44 -3.76 0.98
N VAL A 93 6.10 -3.21 2.15
CA VAL A 93 5.89 -1.75 2.28
C VAL A 93 7.25 -1.04 2.20
N LEU A 94 7.41 -0.16 1.22
CA LEU A 94 8.64 0.60 1.00
C LEU A 94 8.60 1.94 1.73
N SER A 95 7.46 2.62 1.73
CA SER A 95 7.30 3.93 2.36
C SER A 95 5.84 4.24 2.66
N VAL A 96 5.62 4.99 3.74
CA VAL A 96 4.32 5.57 4.10
C VAL A 96 4.54 7.06 4.31
N LEU A 97 3.80 7.89 3.59
CA LEU A 97 3.86 9.34 3.69
C LEU A 97 2.53 9.89 4.19
N HIS A 98 2.57 10.61 5.31
CA HIS A 98 1.43 11.32 5.86
C HIS A 98 1.64 12.82 5.64
N PRO A 99 0.83 13.47 4.79
CA PRO A 99 0.93 14.92 4.59
C PRO A 99 0.57 15.69 5.86
N THR A 100 1.33 16.74 6.16
CA THR A 100 1.11 17.64 7.31
C THR A 100 0.45 18.96 6.92
N ASP A 101 0.18 19.14 5.62
CA ASP A 101 -0.46 20.32 5.03
C ASP A 101 -1.93 20.00 4.64
N ASP A 102 -2.51 20.80 3.74
CA ASP A 102 -3.90 20.65 3.27
C ASP A 102 -4.12 19.41 2.39
N VAL A 103 -3.06 18.66 2.05
CA VAL A 103 -3.21 17.41 1.31
C VAL A 103 -3.85 16.37 2.23
N ILE A 104 -5.00 15.85 1.79
CA ILE A 104 -5.78 14.88 2.57
C ILE A 104 -5.18 13.47 2.52
N ASN A 105 -4.73 13.05 1.33
CA ASN A 105 -4.34 11.67 1.06
C ASN A 105 -2.95 11.34 1.60
N SER A 106 -2.90 10.43 2.57
CA SER A 106 -1.67 9.67 2.84
C SER A 106 -1.37 8.75 1.66
N VAL A 107 -0.10 8.46 1.47
CA VAL A 107 0.38 7.60 0.39
C VAL A 107 1.10 6.42 0.99
N VAL A 108 0.77 5.21 0.53
CA VAL A 108 1.55 4.01 0.81
C VAL A 108 2.13 3.50 -0.50
N VAL A 109 3.43 3.24 -0.51
CA VAL A 109 4.14 2.63 -1.62
C VAL A 109 4.61 1.26 -1.18
N ALA A 110 4.22 0.22 -1.91
CA ALA A 110 4.57 -1.15 -1.61
C ALA A 110 4.99 -1.91 -2.87
N ARG A 111 5.91 -2.85 -2.73
CA ARG A 111 6.42 -3.69 -3.82
C ARG A 111 5.81 -5.07 -3.75
N ARG A 112 5.39 -5.61 -4.89
CA ARG A 112 4.84 -6.96 -4.97
C ARG A 112 5.92 -7.99 -4.65
N CYS A 113 5.67 -8.85 -3.66
CA CYS A 113 6.63 -9.88 -3.27
C CYS A 113 6.91 -10.87 -4.43
N PRO A 114 8.16 -11.33 -4.63
CA PRO A 114 8.50 -12.20 -5.76
C PRO A 114 7.96 -13.63 -5.70
N THR A 115 7.51 -14.10 -4.54
CA THR A 115 7.07 -15.48 -4.32
C THR A 115 5.58 -15.56 -3.97
N PRO A 116 4.88 -16.66 -4.34
CA PRO A 116 3.56 -16.94 -3.80
C PRO A 116 3.69 -17.24 -2.31
N VAL A 117 2.99 -16.48 -1.48
CA VAL A 117 2.78 -16.85 -0.09
C VAL A 117 1.84 -18.05 -0.13
N HIS A 118 2.39 -19.27 -0.15
CA HIS A 118 1.58 -20.45 0.14
C HIS A 118 1.02 -20.26 1.55
N SER A 119 -0.29 -20.14 1.67
CA SER A 119 -1.00 -20.18 2.94
C SER A 119 -0.75 -21.54 3.59
N VAL A 120 0.24 -21.60 4.48
CA VAL A 120 0.45 -22.74 5.37
C VAL A 120 -0.52 -22.57 6.52
N ASP A 121 -1.70 -23.17 6.37
CA ASP A 121 -2.51 -23.54 7.52
C ASP A 121 -1.86 -24.80 8.11
N GLN A 122 -1.16 -24.62 9.23
CA GLN A 122 -0.64 -25.59 10.21
C GLN A 122 0.83 -25.30 10.61
N GLY A 123 0.98 -24.79 11.83
CA GLY A 123 2.18 -24.97 12.67
C GLY A 123 3.40 -24.14 12.30
N PHE A 124 3.72 -23.16 13.16
CA PHE A 124 5.03 -22.51 13.34
C PHE A 124 6.12 -22.88 12.30
N GLY A 125 6.06 -22.26 11.13
CA GLY A 125 7.10 -22.27 10.10
C GLY A 125 7.58 -20.84 9.83
N PRO A 126 8.83 -20.63 9.37
CA PRO A 126 9.45 -19.33 9.43
C PRO A 126 8.72 -18.36 8.49
N LEU A 127 8.15 -17.30 9.09
CA LEU A 127 7.79 -16.07 8.40
C LEU A 127 9.02 -15.63 7.61
N MET A 128 9.04 -15.91 6.31
CA MET A 128 9.98 -15.30 5.40
C MET A 128 9.52 -13.85 5.25
N LEU A 129 9.87 -13.06 6.26
CA LEU A 129 9.79 -11.62 6.27
C LEU A 129 10.56 -11.17 5.03
N CYS A 130 9.89 -10.49 4.10
CA CYS A 130 10.57 -9.83 3.00
C CYS A 130 11.55 -8.85 3.66
N SER A 131 12.82 -9.24 3.65
CA SER A 131 13.82 -8.75 4.59
C SER A 131 14.30 -7.39 4.12
N LYS A 132 13.62 -6.36 4.62
CA LYS A 132 14.17 -5.09 5.09
C LYS A 132 13.01 -4.30 5.71
N CYS A 133 12.76 -4.54 7.00
CA CYS A 133 12.13 -3.52 7.83
C CYS A 133 13.07 -2.31 7.80
N ALA A 134 12.82 -1.35 6.91
CA ALA A 134 13.29 0.00 7.14
C ALA A 134 12.54 0.48 8.38
N GLU A 135 13.27 0.73 9.46
CA GLU A 135 12.76 1.44 10.63
C GLU A 135 12.00 2.68 10.12
N ILE A 136 10.68 2.68 10.30
CA ILE A 136 9.87 3.86 10.06
C ILE A 136 10.20 4.82 11.20
N GLN A 137 11.22 5.65 11.01
CA GLN A 137 11.46 6.78 11.89
C GLN A 137 10.27 7.73 11.73
N SER A 138 9.40 7.71 12.72
CA SER A 138 8.46 8.79 12.98
C SER A 138 9.26 10.07 13.20
N PHE A 139 9.32 10.93 12.19
CA PHE A 139 9.82 12.30 12.36
C PHE A 139 8.86 13.01 13.31
N ASN A 140 9.24 13.12 14.58
CA ASN A 140 8.47 13.78 15.62
C ASN A 140 9.10 15.17 15.86
N PRO A 141 8.52 16.30 15.42
CA PRO A 141 9.12 17.62 15.60
C PRO A 141 8.86 18.24 16.99
N LEU A 142 8.50 17.45 18.00
CA LEU A 142 8.09 17.94 19.32
C LEU A 142 8.71 17.14 20.47
N SER A 143 10.04 17.07 20.53
CA SER A 143 10.74 16.64 21.75
C SER A 143 11.81 17.65 22.15
N GLN A 144 11.36 18.84 22.56
CA GLN A 144 12.12 19.69 23.46
C GLN A 144 11.26 19.96 24.70
N MET A 145 11.17 18.97 25.58
CA MET A 145 10.89 19.20 27.00
C MET A 145 11.36 18.00 27.80
N ASN A 146 12.27 18.28 28.73
CA ASN A 146 12.88 17.34 29.66
C ASN A 146 11.83 16.61 30.51
N LEU A 147 11.98 15.29 30.66
CA LEU A 147 11.79 14.66 31.97
C LEU A 147 12.65 13.40 32.06
N ILE A 148 13.42 13.35 33.14
CA ILE A 148 14.30 12.27 33.57
C ILE A 148 13.44 11.12 34.09
N GLU A 149 13.70 9.89 33.65
CA GLU A 149 13.49 8.71 34.49
C GLU A 149 14.43 7.56 34.04
N GLU A 150 15.46 7.33 34.85
CA GLU A 150 16.23 6.09 34.88
C GLU A 150 15.34 4.94 35.35
N LEU A 151 15.49 3.73 34.79
CA LEU A 151 15.97 2.58 35.54
C LEU A 151 15.97 1.27 34.72
N ALA A 152 17.17 0.67 34.73
CA ALA A 152 17.50 -0.75 34.81
C ALA A 152 17.08 -1.73 33.70
N VAL A 153 18.12 -2.11 32.94
CA VAL A 153 18.29 -3.40 32.26
C VAL A 153 18.34 -4.52 33.29
N GLU A 154 17.56 -5.58 33.12
CA GLU A 154 17.90 -6.91 33.63
C GLU A 154 17.76 -7.93 32.49
N GLU A 155 18.92 -8.40 32.00
CA GLU A 155 19.06 -9.67 31.30
C GLU A 155 18.67 -10.81 32.24
N HIS A 156 17.88 -11.78 31.78
CA HIS A 156 17.98 -13.16 32.27
C HIS A 156 17.70 -14.16 31.15
N LEU A 157 18.71 -14.99 30.92
CA LEU A 157 18.70 -16.22 30.14
C LEU A 157 17.70 -17.24 30.71
N CYS A 158 16.91 -17.85 29.83
CA CYS A 158 16.73 -19.30 29.65
C CYS A 158 15.79 -19.56 28.46
#